data_AF-A0A226EGZ8-F1
#
_entry.id   AF-A0A226EGZ8-F1
#
_cell.length_a   1.000
_cell.length_b   1.000
_cell.length_c   1.000
_cell.angle_alpha   90.00
_cell.angle_beta   90.00
_cell.angle_gamma   90.00
#
_symmetry.space_group_name_H-M   'P 1'
#
loop_
_entity.id
_entity.type
_entity.pdbx_description
1 polymer ?
#
loop_
_entity_poly.entity_id
_entity_poly.type
_entity_poly.pdbx_seq_one_letter_code
_entity_poly.pdbx_strand_id
1 'polypeptide(L)'
;MKGTLTGNALGVLIILTLQILSVTCEISRVHQLIYKNQIPAKEWVKPQSGAITLSEGEQIALEVTNQLLPPPELSQKISDELKLIKYKYRVVSKISHQRKWVPGELISTKITAEQIRQVNSSSEYGPLVNVTTIDLLPFYIVSILSFNKPYNPLVLGEMLKFQYGFSSSPNSVYYDGDDIFYDLSSKTYIFKRRGCVDQEAVSTDSPPPRRRNDGVTCGEDSKHYWEFVVTDDDNVRLVKEYDIDGDGNRSFNRKYNSLAIIN
;
A
#
# COMPACT_ATOMS: atom_id res chain seq x y z
N MET A 1 19.74 54.96 -18.86
CA MET A 1 19.73 53.79 -19.77
C MET A 1 18.46 53.00 -19.51
N LYS A 2 17.44 53.13 -20.37
CA LYS A 2 16.20 52.33 -20.32
C LYS A 2 16.31 51.28 -21.43
N GLY A 3 16.50 50.02 -21.05
CA GLY A 3 16.60 48.89 -21.96
C GLY A 3 15.22 48.36 -22.31
N THR A 4 14.89 48.40 -23.59
CA THR A 4 13.68 47.85 -24.19
C THR A 4 13.76 46.32 -24.19
N LEU A 5 13.02 45.66 -23.30
CA LEU A 5 12.80 44.21 -23.35
C LEU A 5 11.86 43.91 -24.52
N THR A 6 12.42 43.26 -25.54
CA THR A 6 11.78 42.92 -26.80
C THR A 6 10.71 41.84 -26.60
N GLY A 7 9.60 41.95 -27.35
CA GLY A 7 8.39 41.11 -27.25
C GLY A 7 8.57 39.61 -27.49
N ASN A 8 9.79 39.14 -27.73
CA ASN A 8 10.09 37.72 -27.92
C ASN A 8 10.07 36.91 -26.61
N ALA A 9 10.39 37.52 -25.47
CA ALA A 9 10.40 36.81 -24.19
C ALA A 9 8.98 36.44 -23.70
N LEU A 10 7.99 37.28 -23.99
CA LEU A 10 6.59 37.05 -23.59
C LEU A 10 5.94 35.93 -24.43
N GLY A 11 6.26 35.86 -25.73
CA GLY A 11 5.76 34.80 -26.61
C GLY A 11 6.27 33.41 -26.22
N VAL A 12 7.56 33.29 -25.85
CA VAL A 12 8.14 32.02 -25.40
C VAL A 12 7.53 31.55 -24.08
N LEU A 13 7.27 32.47 -23.14
CA LEU A 13 6.65 32.13 -21.85
C LEU A 13 5.21 31.62 -22.02
N ILE A 14 4.43 32.25 -22.91
CA ILE A 14 3.05 31.83 -23.22
C ILE A 14 3.03 30.44 -23.86
N ILE A 15 3.92 30.18 -24.83
CA ILE A 15 4.02 28.87 -25.47
C ILE A 15 4.42 27.78 -24.46
N LEU A 16 5.37 28.06 -23.55
CA LEU A 16 5.75 27.12 -22.49
C LEU A 16 4.59 26.83 -21.54
N THR A 17 3.84 27.86 -21.12
CA THR A 17 2.68 27.64 -20.25
C THR A 17 1.57 26.85 -20.94
N LEU A 18 1.32 27.06 -22.23
CA LEU A 18 0.34 26.31 -23.01
C LEU A 18 0.76 24.85 -23.23
N GLN A 19 2.06 24.57 -23.42
CA GLN A 19 2.57 23.20 -23.50
C GLN A 19 2.46 22.47 -22.14
N ILE A 20 2.75 23.15 -21.04
CA ILE A 20 2.59 22.57 -19.69
C ILE A 20 1.11 22.28 -19.39
N LEU A 21 0.21 23.22 -19.70
CA LEU A 21 -1.24 23.03 -19.55
C LEU A 21 -1.77 21.88 -20.43
N SER A 22 -1.30 21.77 -21.67
CA SER A 22 -1.64 20.67 -22.57
C SER A 22 -1.21 19.31 -22.01
N VAL A 23 0.01 19.19 -21.49
CA VAL A 23 0.50 17.93 -20.89
C VAL A 23 -0.28 17.55 -19.63
N THR A 24 -0.62 18.52 -18.78
CA THR A 24 -1.43 18.25 -17.58
C THR A 24 -2.87 17.85 -17.91
N CYS A 25 -3.45 18.41 -18.97
CA CYS A 25 -4.81 18.08 -19.42
C CYS A 25 -4.88 16.68 -20.06
N GLU A 26 -3.85 16.29 -20.82
CA GLU A 26 -3.70 14.95 -21.39
C GLU A 26 -3.55 13.89 -20.28
N ILE A 27 -2.74 14.14 -19.25
CA ILE A 27 -2.58 13.23 -18.09
C ILE A 27 -3.92 13.08 -17.36
N SER A 28 -4.66 14.18 -17.15
CA SER A 28 -5.96 14.11 -16.47
C SER A 28 -7.03 13.41 -17.32
N ARG A 29 -6.97 13.51 -18.65
CA ARG A 29 -7.83 12.75 -19.58
C ARG A 29 -7.47 11.28 -19.64
N VAL A 30 -6.18 10.92 -19.62
CA VAL A 30 -5.75 9.52 -19.55
C VAL A 30 -6.17 8.91 -18.22
N HIS A 31 -6.00 9.62 -17.10
CA HIS A 31 -6.51 9.18 -15.79
C HIS A 31 -8.03 8.97 -15.81
N GLN A 32 -8.80 9.88 -16.44
CA GLN A 32 -10.26 9.74 -16.58
C GLN A 32 -10.67 8.66 -17.58
N LEU A 33 -9.93 8.44 -18.66
CA LEU A 33 -10.21 7.37 -19.63
C LEU A 33 -9.91 6.00 -19.05
N ILE A 34 -8.86 5.88 -18.22
CA ILE A 34 -8.56 4.69 -17.41
C ILE A 34 -9.68 4.44 -16.38
N TYR A 35 -10.27 5.50 -15.81
CA TYR A 35 -11.35 5.38 -14.83
C TYR A 35 -12.74 5.15 -15.44
N LYS A 36 -13.03 5.74 -16.62
CA LYS A 36 -14.35 5.68 -17.28
C LYS A 36 -14.48 4.51 -18.25
N ASN A 37 -13.42 4.14 -18.96
CA ASN A 37 -13.42 2.89 -19.71
C ASN A 37 -13.08 1.81 -18.71
N GLN A 38 -14.09 1.03 -18.33
CA GLN A 38 -14.02 -0.16 -17.51
C GLN A 38 -13.03 -1.20 -18.11
N ILE A 39 -11.72 -0.91 -18.10
CA ILE A 39 -10.73 -1.97 -17.96
C ILE A 39 -10.98 -2.46 -16.54
N PRO A 40 -11.63 -3.62 -16.35
CA PRO A 40 -12.03 -4.06 -15.03
C PRO A 40 -10.81 -3.94 -14.13
N ALA A 41 -10.94 -3.25 -12.98
CA ALA A 41 -9.86 -3.13 -11.99
C ALA A 41 -9.21 -4.50 -11.65
N LYS A 42 -9.96 -5.58 -11.89
CA LYS A 42 -9.57 -6.99 -11.81
C LYS A 42 -8.49 -7.46 -12.81
N GLU A 43 -8.18 -6.70 -13.86
CA GLU A 43 -7.28 -7.11 -14.94
C GLU A 43 -6.03 -6.21 -15.08
N TRP A 44 -5.83 -5.28 -14.15
CA TRP A 44 -4.56 -4.58 -14.03
C TRP A 44 -3.53 -5.55 -13.42
N VAL A 45 -2.79 -6.17 -14.34
CA VAL A 45 -1.54 -6.91 -14.15
C VAL A 45 -1.60 -7.88 -12.96
N LYS A 46 -2.06 -9.10 -13.22
CA LYS A 46 -1.69 -10.22 -12.35
C LYS A 46 -0.16 -10.18 -12.19
N PRO A 47 0.38 -10.29 -10.97
CA PRO A 47 1.83 -10.33 -10.77
C PRO A 47 2.40 -11.36 -11.74
N GLN A 48 3.24 -10.92 -12.68
CA GLN A 48 3.84 -11.87 -13.60
C GLN A 48 4.70 -12.83 -12.77
N SER A 49 4.77 -14.08 -13.23
CA SER A 49 5.18 -15.29 -12.49
C SER A 49 6.63 -15.35 -11.97
N GLY A 50 7.25 -14.21 -11.66
CA GLY A 50 8.53 -14.07 -10.97
C GLY A 50 8.51 -13.05 -9.82
N ALA A 51 7.32 -12.57 -9.40
CA ALA A 51 7.19 -11.63 -8.29
C ALA A 51 7.79 -12.22 -7.02
N ILE A 52 8.76 -11.50 -6.44
CA ILE A 52 9.44 -11.90 -5.21
C ILE A 52 8.39 -12.02 -4.11
N THR A 53 8.26 -13.25 -3.59
CA THR A 53 7.29 -13.53 -2.54
C THR A 53 7.93 -13.19 -1.20
N LEU A 54 7.47 -12.09 -0.61
CA LEU A 54 7.81 -11.69 0.74
C LEU A 54 6.85 -12.34 1.74
N SER A 55 7.34 -12.65 2.93
CA SER A 55 6.50 -12.94 4.09
C SER A 55 5.66 -11.72 4.49
N GLU A 56 4.58 -11.96 5.26
CA GLU A 56 3.70 -10.90 5.76
C GLU A 56 4.46 -9.85 6.57
N GLY A 57 5.41 -10.29 7.42
CA GLY A 57 6.23 -9.37 8.21
C GLY A 57 7.22 -8.56 7.39
N GLU A 58 7.83 -9.15 6.35
CA GLU A 58 8.70 -8.41 5.43
C GLU A 58 7.92 -7.35 4.64
N GLN A 59 6.71 -7.67 4.17
CA GLN A 59 5.86 -6.72 3.45
C GLN A 59 5.51 -5.53 4.34
N ILE A 60 4.99 -5.80 5.55
CA ILE A 60 4.64 -4.74 6.49
C ILE A 60 5.88 -3.91 6.87
N ALA A 61 7.02 -4.56 7.17
CA ALA A 61 8.26 -3.86 7.50
C ALA A 61 8.72 -2.94 6.37
N LEU A 62 8.61 -3.38 5.13
CA LEU A 62 8.98 -2.60 3.96
C LEU A 62 8.05 -1.38 3.76
N GLU A 63 6.75 -1.56 4.00
CA GLU A 63 5.75 -0.50 3.87
C GLU A 63 5.86 0.58 4.95
N VAL A 64 6.20 0.21 6.20
CA VAL A 64 6.20 1.17 7.33
C VAL A 64 7.52 1.92 7.50
N THR A 65 8.63 1.37 7.01
CA THR A 65 9.96 1.95 7.27
C THR A 65 10.45 2.89 6.17
N ASN A 66 9.80 2.91 5.00
CA ASN A 66 10.26 3.66 3.83
C ASN A 66 11.75 3.40 3.49
N GLN A 67 12.24 2.19 3.79
CA GLN A 67 13.57 1.76 3.38
C GLN A 67 13.52 1.10 2.01
N LEU A 68 14.64 1.11 1.30
CA LEU A 68 14.73 0.48 -0.02
C LEU A 68 14.50 -1.05 0.06
N LEU A 69 14.97 -1.70 1.12
CA LEU A 69 14.82 -3.14 1.37
C LEU A 69 14.20 -3.39 2.75
N PRO A 70 13.54 -4.54 2.96
CA PRO A 70 12.89 -4.84 4.23
C PRO A 70 13.95 -5.03 5.32
N PRO A 71 13.90 -4.30 6.45
CA PRO A 71 14.86 -4.47 7.53
C PRO A 71 14.71 -5.86 8.15
N PRO A 72 15.75 -6.71 8.17
CA PRO A 72 15.60 -8.10 8.61
C PRO A 72 15.10 -8.25 10.05
N GLU A 73 15.66 -7.45 10.97
CA GLU A 73 15.29 -7.50 12.39
C GLU A 73 13.81 -7.14 12.61
N LEU A 74 13.33 -6.07 11.97
CA LEU A 74 11.93 -5.66 12.07
C LEU A 74 11.00 -6.68 11.39
N SER A 75 11.40 -7.21 10.24
CA SER A 75 10.61 -8.20 9.50
C SER A 75 10.40 -9.48 10.30
N GLN A 76 11.45 -9.96 10.95
CA GLN A 76 11.40 -11.13 11.83
C GLN A 76 10.51 -10.84 13.04
N LYS A 77 10.74 -9.70 13.71
CA LYS A 77 9.94 -9.27 14.85
C LYS A 77 8.45 -9.25 14.51
N ILE A 78 8.08 -8.57 13.43
CA ILE A 78 6.68 -8.47 13.01
C ILE A 78 6.09 -9.86 12.71
N SER A 79 6.86 -10.72 12.04
CA SER A 79 6.41 -12.07 11.72
C SER A 79 6.09 -12.89 12.97
N ASP A 80 6.90 -12.78 14.01
CA ASP A 80 6.70 -13.54 15.25
C ASP A 80 5.57 -12.95 16.10
N GLU A 81 5.49 -11.62 16.20
CA GLU A 81 4.40 -10.93 16.88
C GLU A 81 3.03 -11.23 16.23
N LEU A 82 2.96 -11.27 14.89
CA LEU A 82 1.73 -11.64 14.18
C LEU A 82 1.33 -13.10 14.41
N LYS A 83 2.27 -14.03 14.42
CA LYS A 83 1.99 -15.44 14.77
C LYS A 83 1.42 -15.53 16.19
N LEU A 84 2.01 -14.82 17.13
CA LEU A 84 1.58 -14.81 18.52
C LEU A 84 0.17 -14.22 18.69
N ILE A 85 -0.12 -13.08 18.05
CA ILE A 85 -1.45 -12.47 18.04
C ILE A 85 -2.49 -13.45 17.47
N LYS A 86 -2.22 -14.02 16.28
CA LYS A 86 -3.13 -14.95 15.60
C LYS A 86 -3.34 -16.26 16.37
N TYR A 87 -2.34 -16.68 17.14
CA TYR A 87 -2.43 -17.83 18.04
C TYR A 87 -3.35 -17.55 19.23
N LYS A 88 -3.15 -16.41 19.92
CA LYS A 88 -3.92 -16.04 21.12
C LYS A 88 -5.34 -15.57 20.80
N TYR A 89 -5.54 -14.87 19.69
CA TYR A 89 -6.83 -14.31 19.28
C TYR A 89 -7.31 -14.94 17.98
N ARG A 90 -8.01 -16.07 18.09
CA ARG A 90 -8.49 -16.83 16.93
C ARG A 90 -9.42 -16.04 16.00
N VAL A 91 -10.13 -15.04 16.52
CA VAL A 91 -11.02 -14.17 15.73
C VAL A 91 -10.29 -13.44 14.59
N VAL A 92 -9.00 -13.13 14.76
CA VAL A 92 -8.17 -12.47 13.73
C VAL A 92 -7.24 -13.42 12.98
N SER A 93 -7.29 -14.72 13.26
CA SER A 93 -6.34 -15.71 12.71
C SER A 93 -6.37 -15.85 11.19
N LYS A 94 -7.50 -15.54 10.55
CA LYS A 94 -7.70 -15.63 9.10
C LYS A 94 -7.47 -14.30 8.36
N ILE A 95 -7.25 -13.22 9.09
CA ILE A 95 -6.97 -11.91 8.51
C ILE A 95 -5.50 -11.90 8.08
N SER A 96 -5.25 -11.47 6.85
CA SER A 96 -3.92 -11.35 6.27
C SER A 96 -3.70 -9.96 5.72
N HIS A 97 -2.45 -9.49 5.77
CA HIS A 97 -2.05 -8.22 5.19
C HIS A 97 -2.26 -8.22 3.68
N GLN A 98 -2.81 -7.13 3.18
CA GLN A 98 -2.96 -6.86 1.76
C GLN A 98 -1.91 -5.85 1.33
N ARG A 99 -0.90 -6.30 0.59
CA ARG A 99 0.14 -5.42 0.05
C ARG A 99 -0.46 -4.30 -0.80
N LYS A 100 0.09 -3.10 -0.68
CA LYS A 100 -0.35 -1.93 -1.48
C LYS A 100 0.20 -1.92 -2.90
N TRP A 101 1.31 -2.62 -3.13
CA TRP A 101 2.03 -2.67 -4.40
C TRP A 101 2.83 -3.97 -4.50
N VAL A 102 3.29 -4.31 -5.71
CA VAL A 102 4.17 -5.46 -5.94
C VAL A 102 5.62 -5.06 -5.61
N PRO A 103 6.29 -5.72 -4.64
CA PRO A 103 7.68 -5.40 -4.29
C PRO A 103 8.61 -5.58 -5.48
N GLY A 104 9.50 -4.61 -5.68
CA GLY A 104 10.45 -4.63 -6.78
C GLY A 104 9.84 -4.43 -8.16
N GLU A 105 8.61 -3.89 -8.28
CA GLU A 105 8.01 -3.55 -9.57
C GLU A 105 7.65 -2.07 -9.70
N LEU A 106 8.01 -1.49 -10.84
CA LEU A 106 7.73 -0.11 -11.21
C LEU A 106 7.02 -0.01 -12.55
N ILE A 107 6.14 0.98 -12.68
CA ILE A 107 5.47 1.35 -13.92
C ILE A 107 6.08 2.67 -14.40
N SER A 108 6.54 2.72 -15.65
CA SER A 108 6.99 3.96 -16.29
C SER A 108 6.36 4.13 -17.67
N THR A 109 5.96 5.35 -18.00
CA THR A 109 5.35 5.69 -19.30
C THR A 109 6.34 6.37 -20.26
N LYS A 110 7.58 6.62 -19.81
CA LYS A 110 8.57 7.44 -20.51
C LYS A 110 9.99 6.88 -20.44
N ILE A 111 10.16 5.63 -20.00
CA ILE A 111 11.49 5.04 -19.92
C ILE A 111 12.03 4.75 -21.32
N THR A 112 13.27 5.15 -21.57
CA THR A 112 13.96 4.93 -22.84
C THR A 112 14.83 3.67 -22.80
N ALA A 113 15.15 3.11 -23.97
CA ALA A 113 16.08 1.97 -24.07
C ALA A 113 17.48 2.27 -23.49
N GLU A 114 17.94 3.52 -23.59
CA GLU A 114 19.21 3.95 -22.97
C GLU A 114 19.13 3.91 -21.44
N GLN A 115 18.05 4.41 -20.85
CA GLN A 115 17.84 4.34 -19.40
C GLN A 115 17.74 2.89 -18.90
N ILE A 116 17.08 2.00 -19.67
CA ILE A 116 17.05 0.56 -19.36
C ILE A 116 18.47 -0.02 -19.36
N ARG A 117 19.31 0.32 -20.33
CA ARG A 117 20.71 -0.11 -20.37
C ARG A 117 21.48 0.39 -19.15
N GLN A 118 21.32 1.66 -18.78
CA GLN A 118 21.98 2.26 -17.62
C GLN A 118 21.59 1.55 -16.32
N VAL A 119 20.30 1.27 -16.12
CA VAL A 119 19.81 0.49 -14.97
C VAL A 119 20.40 -0.92 -14.98
N ASN A 120 20.40 -1.60 -16.13
CA ASN A 120 20.94 -2.96 -16.25
C ASN A 120 22.46 -3.05 -16.03
N SER A 121 23.20 -1.99 -16.36
CA SER A 121 24.64 -1.90 -16.10
C SER A 121 24.98 -1.51 -14.65
N SER A 122 23.98 -1.08 -13.86
CA SER A 122 24.18 -0.74 -12.45
C SER A 122 24.32 -1.99 -11.59
N SER A 123 25.35 -2.06 -10.76
CA SER A 123 25.53 -3.13 -9.77
C SER A 123 24.51 -3.09 -8.63
N GLU A 124 23.95 -1.91 -8.33
CA GLU A 124 23.02 -1.73 -7.22
C GLU A 124 21.60 -2.23 -7.56
N TYR A 125 21.03 -1.73 -8.67
CA TYR A 125 19.65 -1.99 -9.07
C TYR A 125 19.51 -3.05 -10.19
N GLY A 126 20.54 -3.23 -11.03
CA GLY A 126 20.49 -4.12 -12.19
C GLY A 126 21.02 -5.53 -11.92
N PRO A 127 20.81 -6.46 -12.86
CA PRO A 127 19.94 -6.32 -14.03
C PRO A 127 18.45 -6.42 -13.68
N LEU A 128 17.61 -5.80 -14.49
CA LEU A 128 16.17 -6.02 -14.48
C LEU A 128 15.88 -7.48 -14.83
N VAL A 129 14.96 -8.10 -14.10
CA VAL A 129 14.48 -9.46 -14.38
C VAL A 129 13.59 -9.45 -15.62
N ASN A 130 12.75 -8.42 -15.76
CA ASN A 130 11.85 -8.29 -16.89
C ASN A 130 11.56 -6.81 -17.20
N VAL A 131 11.27 -6.54 -18.46
CA VAL A 131 10.69 -5.28 -18.94
C VAL A 131 9.52 -5.64 -19.84
N THR A 132 8.30 -5.47 -19.35
CA THR A 132 7.08 -5.71 -20.12
C THR A 132 6.55 -4.40 -20.64
N THR A 133 6.46 -4.26 -21.95
CA THR A 133 5.89 -3.07 -22.60
C THR A 133 4.45 -3.37 -23.03
N ILE A 134 3.52 -2.52 -22.61
CA ILE A 134 2.09 -2.60 -22.90
C ILE A 134 1.72 -1.37 -23.71
N ASP A 135 1.30 -1.58 -24.95
CA ASP A 135 0.76 -0.54 -25.81
C ASP A 135 -0.72 -0.35 -25.47
N LEU A 136 -1.05 0.72 -24.73
CA LEU A 136 -2.45 1.03 -24.41
C LEU A 136 -3.13 1.79 -25.55
N LEU A 137 -2.37 2.60 -26.28
CA LEU A 137 -2.80 3.38 -27.45
C LEU A 137 -1.61 3.52 -28.42
N PRO A 138 -1.83 3.89 -29.70
CA PRO A 138 -0.75 4.05 -30.69
C PRO A 138 0.41 4.98 -30.29
N PHE A 139 0.18 5.85 -29.29
CA PHE A 139 1.16 6.81 -28.78
C PHE A 139 1.36 6.74 -27.26
N TYR A 140 0.77 5.74 -26.59
CA TYR A 140 0.85 5.62 -25.14
C TYR A 140 1.35 4.23 -24.73
N ILE A 141 2.62 4.21 -24.35
CA ILE A 141 3.37 3.02 -24.00
C ILE A 141 3.57 3.01 -22.48
N VAL A 142 3.27 1.87 -21.87
CA VAL A 142 3.51 1.63 -20.44
C VAL A 142 4.51 0.50 -20.30
N SER A 143 5.63 0.74 -19.63
CA SER A 143 6.62 -0.27 -19.32
C SER A 143 6.56 -0.65 -17.84
N ILE A 144 6.45 -1.95 -17.58
CA ILE A 144 6.55 -2.55 -16.25
C ILE A 144 7.98 -3.06 -16.10
N LEU A 145 8.70 -2.55 -15.11
CA LEU A 145 10.07 -2.87 -14.79
C LEU A 145 10.09 -3.76 -13.55
N SER A 146 10.58 -4.99 -13.69
CA SER A 146 10.69 -5.94 -12.57
C SER A 146 12.15 -6.10 -12.17
N PHE A 147 12.42 -5.94 -10.88
CA PHE A 147 13.75 -6.02 -10.27
C PHE A 147 13.93 -7.37 -9.57
N ASN A 148 15.19 -7.77 -9.36
CA ASN A 148 15.55 -9.04 -8.71
C ASN A 148 15.54 -8.98 -7.18
N LYS A 149 15.32 -7.80 -6.59
CA LYS A 149 15.19 -7.60 -5.15
C LYS A 149 13.84 -6.99 -4.82
N PRO A 150 13.29 -7.27 -3.62
CA PRO A 150 11.97 -6.80 -3.21
C PRO A 150 12.03 -5.34 -2.77
N TYR A 151 12.38 -4.46 -3.69
CA TYR A 151 12.55 -3.05 -3.39
C TYR A 151 11.23 -2.39 -3.02
N ASN A 152 11.26 -1.43 -2.10
CA ASN A 152 10.16 -0.51 -1.92
C ASN A 152 10.04 0.37 -3.18
N PRO A 153 8.95 0.28 -3.95
CA PRO A 153 8.82 0.95 -5.24
C PRO A 153 8.70 2.48 -5.10
N LEU A 154 8.22 3.00 -3.98
CA LEU A 154 8.19 4.45 -3.76
C LEU A 154 9.61 4.99 -3.67
N VAL A 155 10.43 4.38 -2.81
CA VAL A 155 11.82 4.76 -2.59
C VAL A 155 12.67 4.51 -3.84
N LEU A 156 12.51 3.34 -4.47
CA LEU A 156 13.21 2.99 -5.69
C LEU A 156 12.89 3.98 -6.83
N GLY A 157 11.62 4.36 -6.99
CA GLY A 157 11.21 5.32 -8.01
C GLY A 157 11.87 6.69 -7.84
N GLU A 158 12.01 7.16 -6.60
CA GLU A 158 12.73 8.41 -6.30
C GLU A 158 14.23 8.31 -6.61
N MET A 159 14.86 7.20 -6.21
CA MET A 159 16.28 6.95 -6.46
C MET A 159 16.58 6.87 -7.96
N LEU A 160 15.80 6.10 -8.72
CA LEU A 160 15.98 5.95 -10.16
C LEU A 160 15.70 7.25 -10.92
N LYS A 161 14.72 8.04 -10.46
CA LYS A 161 14.47 9.38 -11.01
C LYS A 161 15.65 10.31 -10.79
N PHE A 162 16.22 10.31 -9.59
CA PHE A 162 17.39 11.12 -9.28
C PHE A 162 18.62 10.72 -10.09
N GLN A 163 18.88 9.42 -10.23
CA GLN A 163 20.09 8.91 -10.88
C GLN A 163 20.00 8.84 -12.41
N TYR A 164 18.86 8.44 -12.96
CA TYR A 164 18.68 8.15 -14.39
C TYR A 164 17.64 9.04 -15.09
N GLY A 165 16.98 9.94 -14.35
CA GLY A 165 16.14 10.98 -14.93
C GLY A 165 14.78 10.54 -15.45
N PHE A 166 14.33 9.31 -15.21
CA PHE A 166 12.96 8.88 -15.57
C PHE A 166 12.05 8.82 -14.35
N SER A 167 10.77 9.13 -14.55
CA SER A 167 9.76 8.98 -13.50
C SER A 167 9.09 7.62 -13.62
N SER A 168 8.72 7.07 -12.47
CA SER A 168 7.97 5.82 -12.34
C SER A 168 7.01 5.89 -11.18
N SER A 169 6.01 5.01 -11.19
CA SER A 169 5.05 4.81 -10.10
C SER A 169 5.11 3.36 -9.62
N PRO A 170 4.72 3.07 -8.37
CA PRO A 170 4.55 1.69 -7.93
C PRO A 170 3.57 0.91 -8.81
N ASN A 171 3.83 -0.39 -9.00
CA ASN A 171 2.81 -1.30 -9.49
C ASN A 171 1.82 -1.59 -8.36
N SER A 172 0.81 -0.72 -8.19
CA SER A 172 -0.17 -0.80 -7.12
C SER A 172 -1.10 -2.00 -7.27
N VAL A 173 -1.46 -2.60 -6.13
CA VAL A 173 -2.45 -3.67 -6.08
C VAL A 173 -3.65 -3.20 -5.26
N TYR A 174 -4.84 -3.37 -5.82
CA TYR A 174 -6.08 -2.94 -5.19
C TYR A 174 -6.78 -4.15 -4.57
N TYR A 175 -6.91 -4.12 -3.26
CA TYR A 175 -7.68 -5.09 -2.50
C TYR A 175 -8.78 -4.38 -1.73
N ASP A 176 -9.94 -5.01 -1.68
CA ASP A 176 -11.03 -4.61 -0.82
C ASP A 176 -11.35 -5.79 0.11
N GLY A 177 -11.17 -5.60 1.42
CA GLY A 177 -11.38 -6.66 2.39
C GLY A 177 -10.61 -6.48 3.70
N ASP A 178 -10.37 -7.62 4.31
CA ASP A 178 -9.64 -7.82 5.56
C ASP A 178 -8.17 -7.46 5.38
N ASP A 179 -7.57 -6.81 6.38
CA ASP A 179 -6.20 -6.30 6.28
C ASP A 179 -5.55 -6.15 7.67
N ILE A 180 -4.22 -6.03 7.67
CA ILE A 180 -3.40 -5.78 8.85
C ILE A 180 -2.58 -4.53 8.61
N PHE A 181 -2.61 -3.61 9.57
CA PHE A 181 -1.74 -2.44 9.61
C PHE A 181 -0.82 -2.52 10.83
N TYR A 182 0.37 -1.95 10.70
CA TYR A 182 1.30 -1.78 11.80
C TYR A 182 1.71 -0.32 11.92
N ASP A 183 1.49 0.26 13.09
CA ASP A 183 1.98 1.60 13.44
C ASP A 183 3.33 1.45 14.14
N LEU A 184 4.39 1.84 13.44
CA LEU A 184 5.76 1.77 13.95
C LEU A 184 5.98 2.68 15.18
N SER A 185 5.26 3.81 15.26
CA SER A 185 5.46 4.79 16.33
C SER A 185 4.91 4.31 17.67
N SER A 186 3.73 3.68 17.65
CA SER A 186 3.08 3.14 18.84
C SER A 186 3.33 1.64 19.04
N LYS A 187 3.99 0.97 18.10
CA LYS A 187 4.17 -0.49 18.04
C LYS A 187 2.83 -1.24 18.11
N THR A 188 1.82 -0.73 17.40
CA THR A 188 0.45 -1.24 17.45
C THR A 188 0.09 -1.95 16.16
N TYR A 189 -0.51 -3.12 16.29
CA TYR A 189 -1.14 -3.86 15.21
C TYR A 189 -2.61 -3.53 15.12
N ILE A 190 -3.12 -3.26 13.92
CA ILE A 190 -4.53 -2.99 13.67
C ILE A 190 -5.02 -4.03 12.67
N PHE A 191 -5.90 -4.91 13.12
CA PHE A 191 -6.57 -5.89 12.27
C PHE A 191 -7.91 -5.31 11.85
N LYS A 192 -8.15 -5.27 10.55
CA LYS A 192 -9.41 -4.84 9.95
C LYS A 192 -10.10 -6.06 9.36
N ARG A 193 -11.40 -6.18 9.61
CA ARG A 193 -12.28 -7.14 8.92
C ARG A 193 -13.44 -6.41 8.26
N ARG A 194 -13.77 -6.80 7.03
CA ARG A 194 -14.96 -6.31 6.33
C ARG A 194 -16.20 -7.08 6.79
N GLY A 195 -17.30 -6.36 6.96
CA GLY A 195 -18.55 -6.93 7.44
C GLY A 195 -18.54 -7.18 8.94
N CYS A 196 -19.65 -7.69 9.44
CA CYS A 196 -19.78 -7.98 10.86
C CYS A 196 -19.19 -9.32 11.27
N VAL A 197 -18.72 -9.36 12.50
CA VAL A 197 -18.24 -10.58 13.13
C VAL A 197 -19.47 -11.33 13.63
N ASP A 198 -19.85 -12.39 12.92
CA ASP A 198 -20.78 -13.37 13.48
C ASP A 198 -20.15 -13.91 14.77
N GLN A 199 -20.81 -13.69 15.90
CA GLN A 199 -20.29 -13.97 17.26
C GLN A 199 -20.02 -15.46 17.53
N GLU A 200 -20.26 -16.36 16.57
CA GLU A 200 -20.17 -17.81 16.73
C GLU A 200 -18.73 -18.35 16.87
N ALA A 201 -17.69 -17.52 16.64
CA ALA A 201 -16.30 -17.98 16.70
C ALA A 201 -15.54 -17.63 18.00
N VAL A 202 -16.21 -17.07 19.02
CA VAL A 202 -15.57 -16.78 20.33
C VAL A 202 -15.93 -17.86 21.35
N SER A 203 -15.17 -18.95 21.37
CA SER A 203 -15.05 -19.87 22.52
C SER A 203 -13.57 -19.92 22.90
N THR A 204 -13.12 -19.90 24.17
CA THR A 204 -13.72 -20.11 25.49
C THR A 204 -13.09 -19.13 26.50
N ASP A 205 -13.76 -18.88 27.64
CA ASP A 205 -13.30 -18.17 28.86
C ASP A 205 -13.58 -16.67 29.02
N SER A 206 -14.23 -16.00 28.07
CA SER A 206 -14.77 -14.65 28.31
C SER A 206 -16.29 -14.63 28.15
N PRO A 207 -17.05 -14.02 29.10
CA PRO A 207 -18.49 -13.90 28.94
C PRO A 207 -18.79 -13.13 27.65
N PRO A 208 -19.79 -13.59 26.86
CA PRO A 208 -20.10 -12.97 25.58
C PRO A 208 -20.41 -11.49 25.80
N PRO A 209 -19.91 -10.59 24.92
CA PRO A 209 -20.27 -9.19 25.00
C PRO A 209 -21.80 -9.08 24.93
N ARG A 210 -22.42 -8.41 25.92
CA ARG A 210 -23.85 -8.18 25.96
C ARG A 210 -24.28 -7.55 24.64
N ARG A 211 -25.17 -8.22 23.91
CA ARG A 211 -25.87 -7.63 22.76
C ARG A 211 -26.46 -6.29 23.20
N ARG A 212 -25.97 -5.20 22.59
CA ARG A 212 -26.77 -4.01 22.42
C ARG A 212 -27.86 -4.37 21.43
N ASN A 213 -29.06 -4.66 21.94
CA ASN A 213 -30.27 -4.93 21.15
C ASN A 213 -30.79 -3.62 20.52
N ASP A 214 -29.91 -2.89 19.84
CA ASP A 214 -30.20 -1.54 19.37
C ASP A 214 -30.81 -1.58 17.95
N GLY A 215 -31.05 -2.76 17.39
CA GLY A 215 -31.61 -2.92 16.05
C GLY A 215 -30.69 -2.40 14.93
N VAL A 216 -29.45 -2.01 15.23
CA VAL A 216 -28.45 -1.61 14.25
C VAL A 216 -27.97 -2.87 13.54
N THR A 217 -28.66 -3.22 12.45
CA THR A 217 -28.16 -4.17 11.46
C THR A 217 -26.87 -3.60 10.89
N CYS A 218 -25.79 -4.34 10.99
CA CYS A 218 -24.55 -3.96 10.35
C CYS A 218 -24.78 -3.74 8.86
N GLY A 219 -24.56 -2.52 8.37
CA GLY A 219 -24.59 -2.25 6.93
C GLY A 219 -23.50 -3.06 6.22
N GLU A 220 -23.72 -3.41 4.95
CA GLU A 220 -22.77 -4.17 4.12
C GLU A 220 -21.35 -3.53 4.05
N ASP A 221 -21.25 -2.24 4.36
CA ASP A 221 -20.01 -1.46 4.37
C ASP A 221 -19.36 -1.31 5.74
N SER A 222 -19.92 -1.94 6.78
CA SER A 222 -19.36 -1.89 8.14
C SER A 222 -17.99 -2.58 8.20
N LYS A 223 -17.08 -2.02 9.00
CA LYS A 223 -15.73 -2.56 9.20
C LYS A 223 -15.46 -2.72 10.68
N HIS A 224 -14.97 -3.88 11.07
CA HIS A 224 -14.59 -4.18 12.45
C HIS A 224 -13.08 -4.10 12.61
N TYR A 225 -12.63 -3.56 13.74
CA TYR A 225 -11.21 -3.35 14.03
C TYR A 225 -10.81 -3.87 15.40
N TRP A 226 -9.65 -4.51 15.47
CA TRP A 226 -8.95 -4.86 16.70
C TRP A 226 -7.57 -4.24 16.71
N GLU A 227 -7.24 -3.52 17.79
CA GLU A 227 -5.90 -2.97 18.02
C GLU A 227 -5.15 -3.80 19.07
N PHE A 228 -3.99 -4.35 18.73
CA PHE A 228 -3.14 -5.12 19.63
C PHE A 228 -1.78 -4.46 19.85
N VAL A 229 -1.23 -4.66 21.04
CA VAL A 229 0.17 -4.35 21.36
C VAL A 229 0.81 -5.62 21.90
N VAL A 230 2.03 -5.90 21.45
CA VAL A 230 2.89 -6.94 22.03
C VAL A 230 3.91 -6.25 22.94
N THR A 231 3.96 -6.69 24.19
CA THR A 231 4.89 -6.16 25.19
C THR A 231 6.21 -6.92 25.17
N ASP A 232 7.26 -6.35 25.79
CA ASP A 232 8.64 -6.91 25.74
C ASP A 232 8.78 -8.29 26.41
N ASP A 233 7.77 -8.72 27.18
CA ASP A 233 7.63 -10.05 27.80
C ASP A 233 6.78 -11.02 26.94
N ASP A 234 6.68 -10.78 25.63
CA ASP A 234 5.91 -11.56 24.66
C ASP A 234 4.43 -11.72 25.04
N ASN A 235 3.86 -10.73 25.74
CA ASN A 235 2.44 -10.70 26.07
C ASN A 235 1.64 -9.87 25.06
N VAL A 236 0.61 -10.48 24.45
CA VAL A 236 -0.32 -9.77 23.57
C VAL A 236 -1.49 -9.21 24.34
N ARG A 237 -1.71 -7.89 24.20
CA ARG A 237 -2.81 -7.14 24.80
C ARG A 237 -3.72 -6.55 23.72
N LEU A 238 -5.02 -6.82 23.83
CA LEU A 238 -6.04 -6.12 23.05
C LEU A 238 -6.29 -4.73 23.67
N VAL A 239 -6.01 -3.67 22.91
CA VAL A 239 -6.11 -2.28 23.37
C VAL A 239 -7.49 -1.71 23.07
N LYS A 240 -7.96 -1.90 21.83
CA LYS A 240 -9.26 -1.39 21.37
C LYS A 240 -9.97 -2.39 20.48
N GLU A 241 -11.29 -2.34 20.55
CA GLU A 241 -12.20 -3.05 19.67
C GLU A 241 -13.34 -2.09 19.30
N TYR A 242 -13.51 -1.86 18.00
CA TYR A 242 -14.48 -0.86 17.51
C TYR A 242 -14.95 -1.18 16.10
N ASP A 243 -16.15 -0.69 15.78
CA ASP A 243 -16.69 -0.69 14.43
C ASP A 243 -16.61 0.69 13.80
N ILE A 244 -16.52 0.72 12.47
CA ILE A 244 -16.74 1.90 11.65
C ILE A 244 -17.89 1.60 10.69
N ASP A 245 -18.94 2.43 10.72
CA ASP A 245 -20.07 2.33 9.80
C ASP A 245 -19.74 2.88 8.40
N GLY A 246 -20.69 2.75 7.46
CA GLY A 246 -20.52 3.26 6.09
C GLY A 246 -20.34 4.77 6.00
N ASP A 247 -20.80 5.52 7.01
CA ASP A 247 -20.67 6.97 7.11
C ASP A 247 -19.35 7.41 7.77
N GLY A 248 -18.55 6.44 8.23
CA GLY A 248 -17.26 6.69 8.88
C GLY A 248 -17.35 6.99 10.38
N ASN A 249 -18.53 6.85 11.00
CA ASN A 249 -18.68 7.02 12.43
C ASN A 249 -18.10 5.82 13.18
N ARG A 250 -17.38 6.10 14.26
CA ARG A 250 -16.77 5.08 15.11
C ARG A 250 -17.70 4.74 16.27
N SER A 251 -18.05 3.46 16.40
CA SER A 251 -18.70 2.92 17.60
C SER A 251 -17.71 2.06 18.37
N PHE A 252 -17.41 2.46 19.61
CA PHE A 252 -16.52 1.70 20.47
C PHE A 252 -17.28 0.56 21.15
N ASN A 253 -16.90 -0.67 20.82
CA ASN A 253 -17.43 -1.86 21.49
C ASN A 253 -16.76 -2.05 22.85
N ARG A 254 -15.44 -1.83 22.92
CA ARG A 254 -14.68 -1.94 24.16
C ARG A 254 -13.38 -1.14 24.11
N LYS A 255 -13.10 -0.41 25.19
CA LYS A 255 -11.79 0.20 25.45
C LYS A 255 -11.20 -0.46 26.68
N TYR A 256 -10.06 -1.13 26.52
CA TYR A 256 -9.37 -1.76 27.64
C TYR A 256 -8.44 -0.74 28.27
N ASN A 257 -8.71 -0.33 29.51
CA ASN A 257 -7.74 0.46 30.27
C ASN A 257 -6.52 -0.42 30.53
N SER A 258 -5.33 0.14 30.31
CA SER A 258 -4.01 -0.52 30.35
C SER A 258 -3.60 -1.11 31.72
N LEU A 259 -4.53 -1.24 32.67
CA LEU A 259 -4.30 -1.64 34.06
C LEU A 259 -5.02 -2.93 34.50
N ALA A 260 -5.83 -3.57 33.65
CA ALA A 260 -6.40 -4.87 33.98
C ALA A 260 -5.56 -5.97 33.33
N ILE A 261 -4.54 -6.45 34.05
CA ILE A 261 -3.90 -7.73 33.75
C ILE A 261 -4.99 -8.79 33.99
N ILE A 262 -5.58 -9.31 32.92
CA ILE A 262 -6.33 -10.57 32.99
C ILE A 262 -5.25 -11.66 32.90
N ASN A 263 -4.88 -12.19 34.06
CA ASN A 263 -4.11 -13.43 34.17
C ASN A 263 -4.96 -14.61 33.74
#